data_AF-B3DN09-F1
#
_entry.id   AF-B3DN09-F1
#
_cell.length_a   1.000
_cell.length_b   1.000
_cell.length_c   1.000
_cell.angle_alpha   90.00
_cell.angle_beta   90.00
_cell.angle_gamma   90.00
#
_symmetry.space_group_name_H-M   'P 1'
#
loop_
_entity.id
_entity.type
_entity.pdbx_description
1 polymer ?
#
loop_
_entity_poly.entity_id
_entity_poly.type
_entity_poly.pdbx_seq_one_letter_code
_entity_poly.pdbx_strand_id
1 'polypeptide(L)'
;MSNQRSRHVRRPAAEIVRELRNLRASPLRIDDENESWVNGYEKPPTPDLPVTSRDQLELLRLSRHRIGLLLVRPAFEQAVTGCFVRVNVSGQGELPDHRIAEVLGICELDFGYKVEQIPTNVALRLRYDDLEMQHEINDVSNLNFTQEEIRTVAR
;
A
#
# COMPACT_ATOMS: atom_id res chain seq x y z
N MET A 1 39.13 32.55 -35.91
CA MET A 1 40.31 31.81 -35.42
C MET A 1 40.11 31.51 -33.93
N SER A 2 40.27 30.23 -33.57
CA SER A 2 40.63 29.68 -32.25
C SER A 2 39.68 29.80 -31.04
N ASN A 3 38.75 28.84 -30.96
CA ASN A 3 38.66 27.76 -29.97
C ASN A 3 39.41 27.93 -28.61
N GLN A 4 38.69 27.92 -27.48
CA GLN A 4 39.21 27.38 -26.22
C GLN A 4 38.10 26.64 -25.45
N ARG A 5 38.27 25.32 -25.40
CA ARG A 5 37.42 24.32 -24.74
C ARG A 5 37.32 24.55 -23.23
N SER A 6 36.11 24.56 -22.68
CA SER A 6 35.86 24.44 -21.23
C SER A 6 36.38 23.08 -20.75
N ARG A 7 37.46 23.10 -19.96
CA ARG A 7 37.97 21.93 -19.25
C ARG A 7 37.12 21.75 -17.99
N HIS A 8 36.23 20.75 -17.99
CA HIS A 8 35.66 20.25 -16.74
C HIS A 8 36.79 19.64 -15.90
N VAL A 9 37.32 20.43 -14.96
CA VAL A 9 38.23 19.93 -13.93
C VAL A 9 37.39 19.07 -13.00
N ARG A 10 37.63 17.75 -13.00
CA ARG A 10 37.03 16.86 -11.98
C ARG A 10 37.56 17.30 -10.62
N ARG A 11 36.69 17.84 -9.76
CA ARG A 11 37.06 18.21 -8.39
C ARG A 11 37.57 16.96 -7.65
N PRO A 12 38.69 17.02 -6.91
CA PRO A 12 39.17 15.90 -6.13
C PRO A 12 38.11 15.44 -5.12
N ALA A 13 37.92 14.12 -4.97
CA ALA A 13 36.89 13.57 -4.07
C ALA A 13 37.01 14.08 -2.62
N ALA A 14 38.22 14.38 -2.17
CA ALA A 14 38.47 14.96 -0.84
C ALA A 14 37.83 16.35 -0.66
N GLU A 15 37.71 17.14 -1.72
CA GLU A 15 37.07 18.46 -1.68
C GLU A 15 35.56 18.33 -1.50
N ILE A 16 34.94 17.40 -2.24
CA ILE A 16 33.51 17.08 -2.14
C ILE A 16 33.17 16.54 -0.75
N VAL A 17 34.01 15.65 -0.21
CA VAL A 17 33.81 15.06 1.13
C VAL A 17 33.96 16.12 2.22
N ARG A 18 34.90 17.07 2.08
CA ARG A 18 35.09 18.17 3.05
C ARG A 18 33.91 19.14 3.01
N GLU A 19 33.40 19.44 1.83
CA GLU A 19 32.23 20.30 1.62
C GLU A 19 30.96 19.67 2.23
N LEU A 20 30.74 18.37 2.01
CA LEU A 20 29.65 17.62 2.64
C LEU A 20 29.77 17.54 4.17
N ARG A 21 30.99 17.42 4.70
CA ARG A 21 31.22 17.40 6.15
C ARG A 21 30.98 18.80 6.77
N ASN A 22 31.34 19.87 6.07
CA ASN A 22 31.06 21.24 6.51
C ASN A 22 29.56 21.55 6.49
N LEU A 23 28.82 21.10 5.48
CA LEU A 23 27.36 21.25 5.44
C LEU A 23 26.66 20.51 6.58
N ARG A 24 27.20 19.36 7.00
CA ARG A 24 26.70 18.58 8.14
C ARG A 24 27.10 19.14 9.51
N ALA A 25 28.12 20.01 9.57
CA ALA A 25 28.72 20.47 10.82
C ALA A 25 28.30 21.88 11.24
N SER A 26 27.50 22.59 10.44
CA SER A 26 26.93 23.87 10.83
C SER A 26 25.60 23.67 11.56
N PRO A 27 25.49 24.00 12.86
CA PRO A 27 24.19 24.06 13.52
C PRO A 27 23.45 25.26 12.94
N LEU A 28 22.35 25.03 12.24
CA LEU A 28 21.45 26.10 11.80
C LEU A 28 20.92 26.80 13.05
N ARG A 29 21.40 28.01 13.32
CA ARG A 29 20.68 28.98 14.15
C ARG A 29 19.56 29.53 13.27
N ILE A 30 18.33 29.11 13.54
CA ILE A 30 17.13 29.71 12.99
C ILE A 30 16.73 30.80 13.98
N ASP A 31 17.13 32.03 13.68
CA ASP A 31 16.54 33.26 14.24
C ASP A 31 16.05 34.06 13.04
N ASP A 32 14.85 33.74 12.56
CA ASP A 32 14.04 34.66 11.75
C ASP A 32 12.56 34.38 12.01
N GLU A 33 11.90 35.36 12.62
CA GLU A 33 10.55 35.31 13.14
C GLU A 33 9.54 35.38 11.99
N ASN A 34 9.12 34.21 11.48
CA ASN A 34 7.76 33.85 10.99
C ASN A 34 7.80 32.60 10.09
N GLU A 35 8.25 31.46 10.64
CA GLU A 35 8.26 30.15 9.95
C GLU A 35 7.19 29.19 10.52
N SER A 36 5.91 29.33 10.11
CA SER A 36 4.86 28.37 10.50
C SER A 36 4.70 27.16 9.55
N TRP A 37 5.74 26.81 8.78
CA TRP A 37 5.71 25.67 7.85
C TRP A 37 6.87 24.67 8.01
N VAL A 38 7.64 24.76 9.09
CA VAL A 38 8.74 23.83 9.43
C VAL A 38 8.45 23.09 10.75
N ASN A 39 7.20 22.70 10.96
CA ASN A 39 6.86 21.64 11.92
C ASN A 39 6.36 20.46 11.10
N GLY A 40 7.25 19.84 10.33
CA GLY A 40 6.94 18.72 9.44
C GLY A 40 6.63 17.47 10.24
N TYR A 41 5.37 17.35 10.63
CA TYR A 41 4.72 16.24 11.30
C TYR A 41 5.13 14.89 10.65
N GLU A 42 6.20 14.26 11.13
CA GLU A 42 6.14 12.82 11.32
C GLU A 42 5.01 12.64 12.33
N LYS A 43 3.79 12.52 11.81
CA LYS A 43 2.67 12.06 12.62
C LYS A 43 3.19 10.74 13.20
N PRO A 44 3.36 10.61 14.53
CA PRO A 44 3.63 9.30 15.10
C PRO A 44 2.59 8.35 14.49
N PRO A 45 2.96 7.09 14.13
CA PRO A 45 2.00 6.16 13.56
C PRO A 45 0.75 6.29 14.42
N THR A 46 -0.34 6.74 13.79
CA THR A 46 -1.59 6.93 14.52
C THR A 46 -1.78 5.65 15.30
N PRO A 47 -2.00 5.71 16.64
CA PRO A 47 -2.21 4.50 17.41
C PRO A 47 -3.23 3.65 16.65
N ASP A 48 -3.07 2.32 16.66
CA ASP A 48 -3.92 1.35 15.97
C ASP A 48 -5.38 1.52 16.41
N LEU A 49 -5.98 2.60 15.94
CA LEU A 49 -7.33 3.00 16.20
C LEU A 49 -8.12 2.00 15.38
N PRO A 50 -8.91 1.14 16.04
CA PRO A 50 -9.73 0.20 15.30
C PRO A 50 -10.55 1.00 14.29
N VAL A 51 -10.66 0.47 13.07
CA VAL A 51 -11.47 1.08 12.01
C VAL A 51 -12.88 1.20 12.56
N THR A 52 -13.25 2.42 12.95
CA THR A 52 -14.43 2.70 13.78
C THR A 52 -15.55 3.30 12.96
N SER A 53 -15.25 3.74 11.73
CA SER A 53 -16.23 4.30 10.81
C SER A 53 -16.31 3.51 9.50
N ARG A 54 -17.54 3.30 9.04
CA ARG A 54 -17.87 2.74 7.73
C ARG A 54 -17.09 3.40 6.59
N ASP A 55 -16.93 4.72 6.67
CA ASP A 55 -16.28 5.50 5.61
C ASP A 55 -14.78 5.18 5.53
N GLN A 56 -14.14 4.86 6.66
CA GLN A 56 -12.73 4.44 6.68
C GLN A 56 -12.55 3.06 6.06
N LEU A 57 -13.48 2.13 6.31
CA LEU A 57 -13.44 0.79 5.73
C LEU A 57 -13.58 0.84 4.20
N GLU A 58 -14.48 1.68 3.70
CA GLU A 58 -14.68 1.84 2.26
C GLU A 58 -13.47 2.52 1.57
N LEU A 59 -12.80 3.46 2.24
CA LEU A 59 -11.56 4.07 1.74
C LEU A 59 -10.43 3.05 1.58
N LEU A 60 -10.34 2.08 2.50
CA LEU A 60 -9.36 1.00 2.47
C LEU A 60 -9.81 -0.19 1.61
N ARG A 61 -10.98 -0.12 0.97
CA ARG A 61 -11.50 -1.21 0.15
C ARG A 61 -10.76 -1.32 -1.18
N LEU A 62 -10.32 -2.53 -1.49
CA LEU A 62 -9.83 -2.92 -2.80
C LEU A 62 -10.89 -3.72 -3.55
N SER A 63 -11.21 -3.26 -4.76
CA SER A 63 -11.98 -4.04 -5.72
C SER A 63 -11.07 -5.00 -6.47
N ARG A 64 -11.62 -6.09 -7.02
CA ARG A 64 -10.88 -7.02 -7.89
C ARG A 64 -10.17 -6.29 -9.03
N HIS A 65 -10.83 -5.32 -9.65
CA HIS A 65 -10.23 -4.50 -10.70
C HIS A 65 -9.00 -3.73 -10.22
N ARG A 66 -9.07 -3.09 -9.04
CA ARG A 66 -7.91 -2.41 -8.43
C ARG A 66 -6.78 -3.39 -8.14
N ILE A 67 -7.08 -4.56 -7.59
CA ILE A 67 -6.08 -5.61 -7.34
C ILE A 67 -5.42 -6.05 -8.65
N GLY A 68 -6.19 -6.25 -9.71
CA GLY A 68 -5.68 -6.56 -11.05
C GLY A 68 -4.67 -5.52 -11.56
N LEU A 69 -4.95 -4.23 -11.38
CA LEU A 69 -4.01 -3.16 -11.75
C LEU A 69 -2.73 -3.15 -10.88
N LEU A 70 -2.82 -3.61 -9.63
CA LEU A 70 -1.71 -3.68 -8.69
C LEU A 70 -0.83 -4.93 -8.89
N LEU A 71 -1.38 -6.03 -9.41
CA LEU A 71 -0.65 -7.31 -9.60
C LEU A 71 0.65 -7.16 -10.39
N VAL A 72 0.69 -6.24 -11.36
CA VAL A 72 1.87 -6.00 -12.22
C VAL A 72 2.85 -4.99 -11.62
N ARG A 73 2.55 -4.42 -10.46
CA ARG A 73 3.38 -3.40 -9.81
C ARG A 73 4.41 -4.06 -8.87
N PRO A 74 5.62 -3.49 -8.76
CA PRO A 74 6.56 -3.93 -7.73
C PRO A 74 5.95 -3.71 -6.35
N ALA A 75 6.32 -4.56 -5.39
CA ALA A 75 5.81 -4.52 -4.01
C ALA A 75 4.27 -4.65 -3.91
N PHE A 76 3.65 -5.46 -4.77
CA PHE A 76 2.22 -5.76 -4.73
C PHE A 76 1.72 -6.15 -3.33
N GLU A 77 2.40 -7.09 -2.66
CA GLU A 77 2.04 -7.54 -1.31
C GLU A 77 1.97 -6.38 -0.32
N GLN A 78 2.96 -5.48 -0.35
CA GLN A 78 2.98 -4.30 0.53
C GLN A 78 1.83 -3.34 0.23
N ALA A 79 1.39 -3.24 -1.02
CA ALA A 79 0.30 -2.36 -1.43
C ALA A 79 -1.09 -2.87 -1.05
N VAL A 80 -1.25 -4.19 -0.85
CA VAL A 80 -2.55 -4.80 -0.54
C VAL A 80 -2.70 -5.22 0.92
N THR A 81 -1.61 -5.47 1.63
CA THR A 81 -1.65 -5.90 3.04
C THR A 81 -2.22 -4.79 3.92
N GLY A 82 -3.15 -5.15 4.82
CA GLY A 82 -3.87 -4.21 5.68
C GLY A 82 -5.03 -3.49 4.99
N CYS A 83 -5.27 -3.73 3.69
CA CYS A 83 -6.49 -3.31 3.02
C CYS A 83 -7.63 -4.30 3.25
N PHE A 84 -8.85 -3.89 2.90
CA PHE A 84 -10.04 -4.73 3.03
C PHE A 84 -10.62 -5.09 1.67
N VAL A 85 -11.19 -6.29 1.57
CA VAL A 85 -11.85 -6.79 0.36
C VAL A 85 -13.23 -7.33 0.69
N ARG A 86 -14.13 -7.29 -0.29
CA ARG A 86 -15.42 -7.97 -0.23
C ARG A 86 -15.25 -9.31 -0.91
N VAL A 87 -15.15 -10.40 -0.16
CA VAL A 87 -14.88 -11.75 -0.67
C VAL A 87 -16.15 -12.59 -0.66
N ASN A 88 -16.39 -13.34 -1.72
CA ASN A 88 -17.42 -14.37 -1.74
C ASN A 88 -16.88 -15.63 -1.06
N VAL A 89 -17.51 -16.07 0.02
CA VAL A 89 -17.11 -17.25 0.80
C VAL A 89 -17.98 -18.48 0.48
N SER A 90 -18.95 -18.35 -0.42
CA SER A 90 -19.83 -19.46 -0.81
C SER A 90 -19.09 -20.51 -1.64
N GLY A 91 -19.46 -21.78 -1.46
CA GLY A 91 -19.00 -22.86 -2.33
C GLY A 91 -19.54 -22.74 -3.77
N GLN A 92 -18.96 -23.53 -4.68
CA GLN A 92 -19.43 -23.62 -6.06
C GLN A 92 -20.90 -24.09 -6.10
N GLY A 93 -21.78 -23.26 -6.66
CA GLY A 93 -23.21 -23.57 -6.81
C GLY A 93 -24.09 -23.18 -5.61
N GLU A 94 -23.50 -22.62 -4.55
CA GLU A 94 -24.25 -22.04 -3.45
C GLU A 94 -24.66 -20.60 -3.75
N LEU A 95 -25.63 -20.08 -2.98
CA LEU A 95 -25.96 -18.67 -3.04
C LEU A 95 -24.75 -17.85 -2.56
N PRO A 96 -24.39 -16.76 -3.26
CA PRO A 96 -23.20 -16.00 -2.94
C PRO A 96 -23.33 -15.33 -1.57
N ASP A 97 -22.44 -15.70 -0.65
CA ASP A 97 -22.31 -15.12 0.70
C ASP A 97 -21.06 -14.25 0.72
N HIS A 98 -21.23 -12.94 0.88
CA HIS A 98 -20.13 -12.00 0.82
C HIS A 98 -19.75 -11.55 2.23
N ARG A 99 -18.44 -11.55 2.51
CA ARG A 99 -17.88 -11.06 3.76
C ARG A 99 -16.83 -9.99 3.53
N ILE A 100 -16.65 -9.15 4.52
CA ILE A 100 -15.56 -8.17 4.55
C ILE A 100 -14.36 -8.87 5.19
N ALA A 101 -13.26 -8.92 4.46
CA ALA A 101 -12.04 -9.55 4.93
C ALA A 101 -10.87 -8.57 4.88
N GLU A 102 -9.99 -8.68 5.85
CA GLU A 102 -8.68 -8.01 5.86
C GLU A 102 -7.67 -8.86 5.08
N VAL A 103 -6.84 -8.20 4.28
CA VAL A 103 -5.73 -8.85 3.58
C VAL A 103 -4.52 -8.92 4.51
N LEU A 104 -4.16 -10.13 4.94
CA LEU A 104 -2.99 -10.39 5.79
C LEU A 104 -1.69 -10.59 5.01
N GLY A 105 -1.77 -10.72 3.69
CA GLY A 105 -0.64 -10.97 2.81
C GLY A 105 -1.04 -11.77 1.58
N ILE A 106 -0.04 -12.30 0.88
CA ILE A 106 -0.24 -13.11 -0.33
C ILE A 106 0.42 -14.49 -0.18
N CYS A 107 0.05 -15.40 -1.07
CA CYS A 107 0.68 -16.70 -1.22
C CYS A 107 0.65 -17.13 -2.69
N GLU A 108 1.49 -18.08 -3.06
CA GLU A 108 1.54 -18.63 -4.41
C GLU A 108 0.86 -20.00 -4.45
N LEU A 109 0.01 -20.19 -5.44
CA LEU A 109 -0.63 -21.45 -5.80
C LEU A 109 0.30 -22.30 -6.67
N ASP A 110 0.05 -23.60 -6.68
CA ASP A 110 0.69 -24.58 -7.56
C ASP A 110 0.10 -24.58 -8.98
N PHE A 111 -1.02 -23.88 -9.20
CA PHE A 111 -1.62 -23.65 -10.52
C PHE A 111 -1.79 -22.17 -10.83
N GLY A 112 -1.75 -21.85 -12.14
CA GLY A 112 -2.02 -20.50 -12.64
C GLY A 112 -3.48 -20.33 -13.05
N TYR A 113 -4.01 -19.13 -12.86
CA TYR A 113 -5.33 -18.70 -13.28
C TYR A 113 -5.27 -17.29 -13.87
N LYS A 114 -6.42 -16.71 -14.22
CA LYS A 114 -6.51 -15.35 -14.75
C LYS A 114 -7.38 -14.50 -13.86
N VAL A 115 -6.88 -13.29 -13.56
CA VAL A 115 -7.66 -12.21 -12.98
C VAL A 115 -7.90 -11.20 -14.08
N GLU A 116 -9.15 -11.04 -14.50
CA GLU A 116 -9.49 -10.30 -15.71
C GLU A 116 -8.70 -10.88 -16.91
N GLN A 117 -7.70 -10.17 -17.43
CA GLN A 117 -6.83 -10.62 -18.53
C GLN A 117 -5.38 -10.90 -18.09
N ILE A 118 -5.09 -10.82 -16.80
CA ILE A 118 -3.73 -10.95 -16.26
C ILE A 118 -3.54 -12.36 -15.71
N PRO A 119 -2.61 -13.17 -16.27
CA PRO A 119 -2.28 -14.47 -15.70
C PRO A 119 -1.54 -14.30 -14.37
N THR A 120 -1.91 -15.10 -13.36
CA THR A 120 -1.32 -15.07 -12.03
C THR A 120 -1.48 -16.43 -11.34
N ASN A 121 -0.61 -16.76 -10.40
CA ASN A 121 -0.77 -17.86 -9.44
C ASN A 121 -0.89 -17.32 -8.00
N VAL A 122 -1.02 -16.01 -7.82
CA VAL A 122 -1.07 -15.39 -6.49
C VAL A 122 -2.46 -15.52 -5.91
N ALA A 123 -2.57 -15.97 -4.66
CA ALA A 123 -3.79 -15.94 -3.85
C ALA A 123 -3.64 -14.95 -2.69
N LEU A 124 -4.76 -14.47 -2.16
CA LEU A 124 -4.80 -13.59 -1.00
C LEU A 124 -4.98 -14.43 0.26
N ARG A 125 -4.18 -14.15 1.29
CA ARG A 125 -4.44 -14.64 2.65
C ARG A 125 -5.35 -13.64 3.35
N LEU A 126 -6.58 -14.05 3.61
CA LEU A 126 -7.64 -13.20 4.12
C LEU A 126 -8.01 -13.59 5.55
N ARG A 127 -8.33 -12.59 6.36
CA ARG A 127 -8.93 -12.75 7.68
C ARG A 127 -10.32 -12.16 7.70
N TYR A 128 -11.30 -12.96 8.07
CA TYR A 128 -12.67 -12.54 8.32
C TYR A 128 -13.26 -13.40 9.42
N ASP A 129 -14.14 -12.81 10.23
CA ASP A 129 -14.61 -13.40 11.48
C ASP A 129 -13.39 -13.81 12.34
N ASP A 130 -13.27 -15.09 12.70
CA ASP A 130 -12.13 -15.67 13.43
C ASP A 130 -11.31 -16.66 12.58
N LEU A 131 -11.42 -16.57 11.25
CA LEU A 131 -10.77 -17.50 10.31
C LEU A 131 -9.71 -16.80 9.47
N GLU A 132 -8.60 -17.51 9.23
CA GLU A 132 -7.61 -17.15 8.23
C GLU A 132 -7.70 -18.14 7.07
N MET A 133 -8.13 -17.65 5.90
CA MET A 133 -8.39 -18.48 4.72
C MET A 133 -7.68 -17.92 3.49
N GLN A 134 -7.31 -18.81 2.58
CA GLN A 134 -6.73 -18.46 1.30
C GLN A 134 -7.81 -18.37 0.23
N HIS A 135 -7.80 -17.29 -0.55
CA HIS A 135 -8.77 -17.06 -1.62
C HIS A 135 -8.08 -16.69 -2.93
N GLU A 136 -8.66 -17.14 -4.04
CA GLU A 136 -8.31 -16.60 -5.34
C GLU A 136 -8.77 -15.14 -5.42
N ILE A 137 -8.05 -14.32 -6.18
CA ILE A 137 -8.43 -12.92 -6.38
C ILE A 137 -9.80 -12.81 -7.10
N ASN A 138 -10.23 -13.85 -7.81
CA ASN A 138 -11.53 -13.90 -8.46
C ASN A 138 -12.71 -13.96 -7.48
N ASP A 139 -12.48 -14.43 -6.25
CA ASP A 139 -13.48 -14.42 -5.18
C ASP A 139 -13.77 -13.00 -4.68
N VAL A 140 -12.92 -12.03 -5.02
CA VAL A 140 -13.11 -10.62 -4.66
C VAL A 140 -14.16 -9.96 -5.56
N SER A 141 -15.12 -9.32 -4.93
CA SER A 141 -16.18 -8.52 -5.57
C SER A 141 -15.69 -7.12 -5.95
N ASN A 142 -16.18 -6.60 -7.07
CA ASN A 142 -15.98 -5.19 -7.44
C ASN A 142 -16.92 -4.21 -6.72
N LEU A 143 -18.08 -4.71 -6.26
CA LEU A 143 -19.10 -3.93 -5.56
C LEU A 143 -18.61 -3.47 -4.18
N ASN A 144 -19.17 -2.35 -3.73
CA ASN A 144 -18.96 -1.78 -2.39
C ASN A 144 -19.52 -2.68 -1.29
N PHE A 145 -19.10 -2.42 -0.06
CA PHE A 145 -19.66 -3.12 1.09
C PHE A 145 -21.13 -2.76 1.31
N THR A 146 -21.94 -3.76 1.59
CA THR A 146 -23.34 -3.53 1.97
C THR A 146 -23.43 -3.16 3.45
N GLN A 147 -24.54 -2.53 3.85
CA GLN A 147 -24.72 -2.14 5.24
C GLN A 147 -24.89 -3.36 6.17
N GLU A 148 -25.38 -4.49 5.65
CA GLU A 148 -25.52 -5.75 6.38
C GLU A 148 -24.16 -6.40 6.64
N GLU A 149 -23.29 -6.43 5.62
CA GLU A 149 -21.91 -6.91 5.74
C GLU A 149 -21.13 -6.12 6.80
N ILE A 150 -21.21 -4.78 6.76
CA ILE A 150 -20.50 -3.91 7.72
C ILE A 150 -20.97 -4.13 9.16
N ARG A 151 -22.28 -4.38 9.37
CA ARG A 151 -22.82 -4.65 10.71
C ARG A 151 -22.26 -5.94 11.32
N THR A 152 -21.85 -6.89 10.48
CA THR A 152 -21.34 -8.19 10.93
C THR A 152 -19.92 -8.07 11.48
N VAL A 153 -19.11 -7.13 10.96
CA VAL A 153 -17.73 -6.89 11.40
C VAL A 153 -17.62 -6.06 12.69
N ALA A 154 -18.63 -5.25 13.01
CA ALA A 154 -18.60 -4.33 14.15
C ALA A 154 -19.09 -4.93 15.49
N ARG A 155 -19.07 -6.26 15.63
CA ARG A 155 -19.44 -6.99 16.86
C ARG A 155 -18.22 -7.65 17.48
#